data_AF-A0AAE1QN07-F1
#
_entry.id   AF-A0AAE1QN07-F1
#
_cell.length_a   1.000
_cell.length_b   1.000
_cell.length_c   1.000
_cell.angle_alpha   90.00
_cell.angle_beta   90.00
_cell.angle_gamma   90.00
#
_symmetry.space_group_name_H-M   'P 1'
#
loop_
_entity.id
_entity.type
_entity.pdbx_description
1 polymer ?
#
loop_
_entity_poly.entity_id
_entity_poly.type
_entity_poly.pdbx_seq_one_letter_code
_entity_poly.pdbx_strand_id
1 'polypeptide(L)'
;MTPASQDEVTSFVNTPTNDLGVTWPSMHACIAQWIPPLERPSFVASVYFGTALGQAVTLPLCGIIIHTMGWAAAFYVTGSVSLIWCLMWFSAMHSKPAHHPRISREELQYIENAIRSSGTSSKGPPRIPWKNIATSLPVWAIIICDMGNSWGISLFNAQLPTFMKNILGFNITMTMKNEKIEFEFSRARVNRRFRITLALVQE
;
A
#
# COMPACT_ATOMS: atom_id res chain seq x y z
N MET A 1 23.29 -19.68 -15.53
CA MET A 1 22.26 -18.87 -14.85
C MET A 1 22.96 -18.02 -13.82
N THR A 2 23.38 -16.83 -14.23
CA THR A 2 24.07 -15.84 -13.39
C THR A 2 23.09 -15.20 -12.42
N PRO A 3 23.48 -14.95 -11.16
CA PRO A 3 22.60 -14.31 -10.19
C PRO A 3 22.46 -12.83 -10.57
N ALA A 4 21.23 -12.35 -10.76
CA ALA A 4 20.96 -10.93 -10.89
C ALA A 4 21.49 -10.23 -9.64
N SER A 5 22.51 -9.40 -9.81
CA SER A 5 23.17 -8.66 -8.74
C SER A 5 22.18 -7.69 -8.11
N GLN A 6 22.21 -7.63 -6.78
CA GLN A 6 21.40 -6.80 -5.88
C GLN A 6 21.17 -5.34 -6.35
N ASP A 7 22.06 -4.82 -7.20
CA ASP A 7 22.06 -3.47 -7.75
C ASP A 7 20.95 -3.17 -8.78
N GLU A 8 20.42 -4.19 -9.47
CA GLU A 8 19.25 -4.01 -10.36
C GLU A 8 17.94 -3.87 -9.57
N VAL A 9 17.84 -4.53 -8.42
CA VAL A 9 16.67 -4.43 -7.55
C VAL A 9 16.64 -3.09 -6.84
N THR A 10 17.80 -2.55 -6.46
CA THR A 10 17.89 -1.21 -5.85
C THR A 10 17.66 -0.10 -6.87
N SER A 11 17.98 -0.30 -8.16
CA SER A 11 17.68 0.70 -9.20
C SER A 11 16.18 0.78 -9.53
N PHE A 12 15.46 -0.35 -9.56
CA PHE A 12 13.99 -0.39 -9.68
C PHE A 12 13.25 0.25 -8.49
N VAL A 13 13.85 0.22 -7.30
CA VAL A 13 13.32 0.91 -6.10
C VAL A 13 13.60 2.42 -6.14
N ASN A 14 14.63 2.85 -6.88
CA ASN A 14 15.09 4.24 -6.93
C ASN A 14 14.63 5.02 -8.18
N THR A 15 13.89 4.42 -9.11
CA THR A 15 13.19 5.20 -10.14
C THR A 15 12.16 6.09 -9.46
N PRO A 16 12.21 7.43 -9.67
CA PRO A 16 11.27 8.34 -9.02
C PRO A 16 9.86 7.89 -9.39
N THR A 17 9.07 7.59 -8.37
CA THR A 17 7.70 7.09 -8.38
C THR A 17 6.72 8.12 -8.95
N ASN A 18 6.94 8.53 -10.20
CA ASN A 18 6.09 9.42 -10.97
C ASN A 18 4.63 8.92 -11.04
N ASP A 19 4.42 7.60 -11.01
CA ASP A 19 3.08 7.00 -11.08
C ASP A 19 2.29 7.10 -9.76
N LEU A 20 2.97 7.12 -8.60
CA LEU A 20 2.29 7.27 -7.30
C LEU A 20 1.77 8.71 -7.09
N GLY A 21 2.43 9.69 -7.71
CA GLY A 21 2.08 11.11 -7.55
C GLY A 21 0.71 11.49 -8.12
N VAL A 22 0.26 10.81 -9.18
CA VAL A 22 -1.05 11.08 -9.82
C VAL A 22 -2.19 10.35 -9.12
N THR A 23 -1.91 9.22 -8.49
CA THR A 23 -2.94 8.33 -7.94
C THR A 23 -3.75 8.98 -6.81
N TRP A 24 -3.08 9.64 -5.87
CA TRP A 24 -3.74 10.32 -4.74
C TRP A 24 -4.65 11.50 -5.15
N PRO A 25 -4.21 12.48 -5.98
CA PRO A 25 -5.09 13.55 -6.42
C PRO A 25 -6.24 13.04 -7.30
N SER A 26 -6.01 12.03 -8.15
CA SER A 26 -7.07 11.38 -8.94
C SER A 26 -8.12 10.70 -8.06
N MET A 27 -7.69 10.02 -6.99
CA MET A 27 -8.58 9.42 -6.00
C MET A 27 -9.45 10.47 -5.31
N HIS A 28 -8.85 11.57 -4.82
CA HIS A 28 -9.59 12.65 -4.17
C HIS A 28 -10.56 13.37 -5.10
N ALA A 29 -10.19 13.51 -6.39
CA ALA A 29 -11.06 14.05 -7.44
C ALA A 29 -12.25 13.12 -7.73
N CYS A 30 -12.03 11.81 -7.74
CA CYS A 30 -13.09 10.82 -7.90
C CYS A 30 -14.07 10.87 -6.71
N ILE A 31 -13.54 10.84 -5.48
CA ILE A 31 -14.35 10.93 -4.26
C ILE A 31 -15.16 12.24 -4.23
N ALA A 32 -14.62 13.35 -4.76
CA ALA A 32 -15.30 14.64 -4.83
C ALA A 32 -16.62 14.62 -5.58
N GLN A 33 -16.73 13.76 -6.58
CA GLN A 33 -17.88 13.70 -7.49
C GLN A 33 -18.93 12.69 -7.03
N TRP A 34 -18.53 11.73 -6.18
CA TRP A 34 -19.35 10.59 -5.78
C TRP A 34 -19.87 10.68 -4.35
N ILE A 35 -19.13 11.33 -3.44
CA ILE A 35 -19.45 11.32 -2.01
C ILE A 35 -19.89 12.72 -1.53
N PRO A 36 -21.03 12.83 -0.82
CA PRO A 36 -21.48 14.09 -0.24
C PRO A 36 -20.46 14.63 0.79
N PRO A 37 -20.34 15.96 0.94
CA PRO A 37 -19.29 16.57 1.75
C PRO A 37 -19.35 16.22 3.24
N LEU A 38 -20.55 15.93 3.78
CA LEU A 38 -20.73 15.54 5.18
C LEU A 38 -20.12 14.17 5.49
N GLU A 39 -20.19 13.22 4.56
CA GLU A 39 -19.76 11.83 4.76
C GLU A 39 -18.35 11.56 4.23
N ARG A 40 -17.82 12.50 3.44
CA ARG A 40 -16.53 12.42 2.77
C ARG A 40 -15.34 12.04 3.68
N PRO A 41 -15.19 12.60 4.90
CA PRO A 41 -14.07 12.24 5.76
C PRO A 41 -14.11 10.77 6.20
N SER A 42 -15.31 10.22 6.45
CA SER A 42 -15.48 8.81 6.85
C SER A 42 -15.12 7.86 5.71
N PHE A 43 -15.56 8.18 4.50
CA PHE A 43 -15.22 7.42 3.31
C PHE A 43 -13.71 7.42 3.06
N VAL A 44 -13.08 8.60 3.13
CA VAL A 44 -11.63 8.76 2.99
C VAL A 44 -10.88 7.95 4.05
N ALA A 45 -11.33 7.97 5.30
CA ALA A 45 -10.73 7.15 6.37
C ALA A 45 -10.80 5.65 6.08
N SER A 46 -11.92 5.17 5.52
CA SER A 46 -12.06 3.76 5.11
C SER A 46 -11.10 3.38 3.98
N VAL A 47 -10.86 4.29 3.02
CA VAL A 47 -9.88 4.07 1.94
C VAL A 47 -8.44 4.00 2.48
N TYR A 48 -8.07 4.89 3.40
CA TYR A 48 -6.76 4.84 4.06
C TYR A 48 -6.59 3.56 4.90
N PHE A 49 -7.64 3.13 5.61
CA PHE A 49 -7.63 1.87 6.34
C PHE A 49 -7.42 0.67 5.41
N GLY A 50 -8.13 0.63 4.27
CA GLY A 50 -7.97 -0.42 3.26
C GLY A 50 -6.55 -0.49 2.71
N THR A 51 -5.89 0.67 2.53
CA THR A 51 -4.48 0.73 2.09
C THR A 51 -3.55 0.10 3.12
N ALA A 52 -3.70 0.45 4.41
CA ALA A 52 -2.89 -0.10 5.49
C ALA A 52 -3.11 -1.62 5.66
N LEU A 53 -4.37 -2.07 5.57
CA LEU A 53 -4.72 -3.49 5.63
C LEU A 53 -4.11 -4.27 4.46
N GLY A 54 -4.17 -3.71 3.25
CA GLY A 54 -3.57 -4.30 2.06
C GLY A 54 -2.06 -4.49 2.22
N GLN A 55 -1.36 -3.48 2.76
CA GLN A 55 0.07 -3.59 3.06
C GLN A 55 0.37 -4.67 4.11
N ALA A 56 -0.43 -4.72 5.19
CA ALA A 56 -0.27 -5.70 6.26
C ALA A 56 -0.46 -7.14 5.79
N VAL A 57 -1.37 -7.39 4.84
CA VAL A 57 -1.62 -8.72 4.26
C VAL A 57 -0.60 -9.08 3.18
N THR A 58 -0.25 -8.12 2.32
CA THR A 58 0.62 -8.36 1.16
C THR A 58 2.03 -8.73 1.59
N LEU A 59 2.58 -8.09 2.63
CA LEU A 59 3.95 -8.33 3.08
C LEU A 59 4.21 -9.79 3.53
N PRO A 60 3.41 -10.40 4.44
CA PRO A 60 3.54 -11.82 4.78
C PRO A 60 3.26 -12.75 3.60
N LEU A 61 2.25 -12.42 2.78
CA LEU A 61 1.83 -13.25 1.65
C LEU A 61 2.95 -13.34 0.60
N CYS A 62 3.62 -12.23 0.31
CA CYS A 62 4.84 -12.24 -0.51
C CYS A 62 5.94 -13.10 0.12
N GLY A 63 6.16 -13.03 1.43
CA GLY A 63 7.16 -13.86 2.12
C GLY A 63 6.91 -15.36 1.96
N ILE A 64 5.66 -15.81 2.09
CA ILE A 64 5.26 -17.21 1.94
C ILE A 64 5.44 -17.69 0.49
N ILE A 65 5.06 -16.85 -0.49
CA ILE A 65 5.18 -17.20 -1.91
C ILE A 65 6.65 -17.31 -2.32
N ILE A 66 7.50 -16.38 -1.88
CA ILE A 66 8.93 -16.40 -2.18
C ILE A 66 9.57 -17.67 -1.61
N HIS A 67 9.21 -18.08 -0.39
CA HIS A 67 9.74 -19.29 0.24
C HIS A 67 9.33 -20.58 -0.47
N THR A 68 8.13 -20.64 -1.05
CA THR A 68 7.57 -21.87 -1.65
C THR A 68 7.84 -22.02 -3.14
N MET A 69 7.70 -20.94 -3.90
CA MET A 69 7.73 -20.94 -5.37
C MET A 69 8.84 -20.07 -5.97
N GLY A 70 9.65 -19.44 -5.12
CA GLY A 70 10.74 -18.56 -5.52
C GLY A 70 10.29 -17.13 -5.83
N TRP A 71 11.27 -16.26 -6.02
CA TRP A 71 11.06 -14.81 -6.14
C TRP A 71 10.19 -14.40 -7.34
N ALA A 72 10.36 -15.04 -8.49
CA ALA A 72 9.60 -14.74 -9.70
C ALA A 72 8.08 -15.01 -9.54
N ALA A 73 7.71 -16.06 -8.81
CA ALA A 73 6.31 -16.43 -8.59
C ALA A 73 5.53 -15.36 -7.81
N ALA A 74 6.20 -14.64 -6.90
CA ALA A 74 5.57 -13.56 -6.14
C ALA A 74 5.06 -12.44 -7.05
N PHE A 75 5.81 -12.08 -8.10
CA PHE A 75 5.38 -11.07 -9.08
C PHE A 75 4.20 -11.54 -9.93
N TYR A 76 4.22 -12.79 -10.38
CA TYR A 76 3.13 -13.32 -11.19
C TYR A 76 1.82 -13.43 -10.39
N VAL A 77 1.87 -13.89 -9.14
CA VAL A 77 0.67 -14.04 -8.31
C VAL A 77 0.10 -12.66 -7.93
N THR A 78 0.92 -11.77 -7.39
CA THR A 78 0.47 -10.43 -6.99
C THR A 78 0.00 -9.62 -8.19
N GLY A 79 0.73 -9.66 -9.31
CA GLY A 79 0.34 -9.00 -10.56
C GLY A 79 -0.97 -9.54 -11.14
N SER A 80 -1.20 -10.85 -11.11
CA SER A 80 -2.45 -11.46 -11.59
C SER A 80 -3.64 -11.05 -10.74
N VAL A 81 -3.49 -11.03 -9.41
CA VAL A 81 -4.53 -10.56 -8.48
C VAL A 81 -4.84 -9.08 -8.73
N SER A 82 -3.82 -8.23 -8.89
CA SER A 82 -4.00 -6.83 -9.23
C SER A 82 -4.70 -6.63 -10.58
N LEU A 83 -4.40 -7.45 -11.59
CA LEU A 83 -5.04 -7.38 -12.89
C LEU A 83 -6.53 -7.74 -12.83
N ILE A 84 -6.88 -8.82 -12.11
CA ILE A 84 -8.28 -9.20 -11.88
C ILE A 84 -9.02 -8.07 -11.16
N TRP A 85 -8.41 -7.49 -10.14
CA TRP A 85 -8.98 -6.35 -9.41
C TRP A 85 -9.20 -5.13 -10.32
N CYS A 86 -8.22 -4.80 -11.17
CA CYS A 86 -8.36 -3.72 -12.15
C CYS A 86 -9.53 -3.98 -13.11
N LEU A 87 -9.67 -5.19 -13.65
CA LEU A 87 -10.78 -5.54 -14.54
C LEU A 87 -12.14 -5.41 -13.84
N MET A 88 -12.23 -5.88 -12.59
CA MET A 88 -13.43 -5.68 -11.77
C MET A 88 -13.72 -4.19 -11.57
N TRP A 89 -12.70 -3.39 -11.24
CA TRP A 89 -12.84 -1.95 -11.04
C TRP A 89 -13.29 -1.23 -12.31
N PHE A 90 -12.73 -1.55 -13.47
CA PHE A 90 -13.16 -0.98 -14.76
C PHE A 90 -14.62 -1.31 -15.11
N SER A 91 -15.12 -2.48 -14.71
CA SER A 91 -16.53 -2.85 -14.94
C SER A 91 -17.50 -2.12 -14.02
N ALA A 92 -17.07 -1.78 -12.80
CA ALA A 92 -17.92 -1.18 -11.77
C ALA A 92 -17.87 0.35 -11.79
N MET A 93 -16.69 0.94 -12.01
CA MET A 93 -16.46 2.36 -11.79
C MET A 93 -16.77 3.19 -13.03
N HIS A 94 -17.70 4.15 -12.90
CA HIS A 94 -18.03 5.12 -13.95
C HIS A 94 -17.54 6.53 -13.55
N SER A 95 -17.18 7.37 -14.53
CA SER A 95 -16.62 8.70 -14.23
C SER A 95 -17.64 9.72 -13.73
N LYS A 96 -18.95 9.49 -13.92
CA LYS A 96 -20.01 10.35 -13.38
C LYS A 96 -21.11 9.47 -12.78
N PRO A 97 -21.69 9.89 -11.63
CA PRO A 97 -22.83 9.18 -11.04
C PRO A 97 -24.02 9.10 -12.02
N ALA A 98 -24.19 10.10 -12.88
CA ALA A 98 -25.25 10.14 -13.91
C ALA A 98 -25.15 9.06 -15.00
N HIS A 99 -23.97 8.45 -15.21
CA HIS A 99 -23.77 7.38 -16.18
C HIS A 99 -23.81 5.98 -15.56
N HIS A 100 -24.03 5.89 -14.24
CA HIS A 100 -23.99 4.62 -13.54
C HIS A 100 -25.34 3.88 -13.66
N PRO A 101 -25.39 2.67 -14.25
CA PRO A 101 -26.66 1.98 -14.51
C PRO A 101 -27.35 1.44 -13.25
N ARG A 102 -26.66 1.42 -12.10
CA ARG A 102 -27.18 0.89 -10.82
C ARG A 102 -27.54 1.96 -9.79
N ILE A 103 -27.41 3.25 -10.09
CA ILE A 103 -27.73 4.32 -9.13
C ILE A 103 -29.25 4.56 -9.05
N SER A 104 -29.79 4.71 -7.84
CA SER A 104 -31.20 5.11 -7.66
C SER A 104 -31.39 6.58 -8.03
N ARG A 105 -32.56 6.95 -8.56
CA ARG A 105 -32.90 8.36 -8.84
C ARG A 105 -32.90 9.21 -7.57
N GLU A 106 -33.26 8.62 -6.44
CA GLU A 106 -33.27 9.27 -5.13
C GLU A 106 -31.85 9.58 -4.66
N GLU A 107 -30.94 8.63 -4.82
CA GLU A 107 -29.52 8.77 -4.48
C GLU A 107 -28.83 9.81 -5.35
N LEU A 108 -29.10 9.82 -6.66
CA LEU A 108 -28.57 10.81 -7.58
C LEU A 108 -29.02 12.23 -7.18
N GLN A 109 -30.30 12.42 -6.85
CA GLN A 109 -30.80 13.73 -6.40
C GLN A 109 -30.19 14.16 -5.06
N TYR A 110 -29.99 13.23 -4.12
CA TYR A 110 -29.33 13.51 -2.85
C TYR A 110 -27.88 14.00 -3.06
N ILE A 111 -27.10 13.30 -3.90
CA ILE A 111 -25.72 13.66 -4.22
C ILE A 111 -25.66 15.03 -4.92
N GLU A 112 -26.49 15.26 -5.94
CA GLU A 112 -26.51 16.54 -6.68
C GLU A 112 -26.91 17.72 -5.78
N ASN A 113 -27.89 17.52 -4.89
CA ASN A 113 -28.33 18.55 -3.95
C ASN A 113 -27.26 18.84 -2.89
N ALA A 114 -26.58 17.82 -2.36
CA ALA A 114 -25.51 17.96 -1.37
C ALA A 114 -24.25 18.64 -1.95
N ILE A 115 -23.92 18.37 -3.21
CA ILE A 115 -22.84 19.04 -3.93
C ILE A 115 -23.22 20.51 -4.19
N ARG A 116 -24.46 20.77 -4.63
CA ARG A 116 -24.94 22.14 -4.91
C ARG A 116 -24.99 23.01 -3.67
N SER A 117 -25.45 22.49 -2.53
CA SER A 117 -25.54 23.23 -1.26
C SER A 117 -24.17 23.63 -0.70
N SER A 118 -23.11 22.92 -1.08
CA SER A 118 -21.75 23.16 -0.61
C SER A 118 -20.98 24.21 -1.41
N GLY A 119 -21.66 24.96 -2.28
CA GLY A 119 -21.07 26.09 -3.01
C GLY A 119 -20.11 25.70 -4.14
N THR A 120 -19.96 24.41 -4.45
CA THR A 120 -19.11 23.92 -5.56
C THR A 120 -19.80 23.98 -6.92
N SER A 121 -21.10 24.31 -6.95
CA SER A 121 -21.86 24.56 -8.19
C SER A 121 -21.70 26.01 -8.68
N SER A 122 -20.57 26.31 -9.32
CA SER A 122 -20.51 27.39 -10.31
C SER A 122 -20.60 26.80 -11.71
N LYS A 123 -21.43 27.41 -12.56
CA LYS A 123 -21.61 27.06 -13.97
C LYS A 123 -20.31 27.34 -14.73
N GLY A 124 -19.60 26.29 -15.13
CA GLY A 124 -18.36 26.36 -15.91
C GLY A 124 -17.10 26.42 -15.05
N PRO A 125 -15.91 26.07 -15.58
CA PRO A 125 -14.66 26.09 -14.80
C PRO A 125 -14.37 27.53 -14.37
N PRO A 126 -14.54 27.90 -13.09
CA PRO A 126 -14.16 29.23 -12.65
C PRO A 126 -12.64 29.37 -12.82
N ARG A 127 -12.17 30.56 -13.21
CA ARG A 127 -10.73 30.87 -13.17
C ARG A 127 -10.25 30.63 -11.75
N ILE A 128 -9.45 29.59 -11.57
CA ILE A 128 -8.92 29.18 -10.27
C ILE A 128 -8.05 30.33 -9.76
N PRO A 129 -8.40 31.01 -8.66
CA PRO A 129 -7.67 32.18 -8.20
C PRO A 129 -6.40 31.76 -7.45
N TRP A 130 -5.39 31.32 -8.20
CA TRP A 130 -4.11 30.82 -7.66
C TRP A 130 -3.45 31.75 -6.66
N LYS A 131 -3.52 33.07 -6.90
CA LYS A 131 -2.98 34.09 -5.99
C LYS A 131 -3.71 34.09 -4.64
N ASN A 132 -5.02 33.90 -4.63
CA ASN A 132 -5.79 33.90 -3.39
C ASN A 132 -5.58 32.60 -2.60
N ILE A 133 -5.40 31.47 -3.29
CA ILE A 133 -5.05 30.18 -2.68
C ILE A 133 -3.66 30.28 -2.03
N ALA A 134 -2.67 30.80 -2.77
CA ALA A 134 -1.29 30.91 -2.30
C ALA A 134 -1.11 31.92 -1.15
N THR A 135 -1.98 32.92 -1.01
CA THR A 135 -1.91 33.89 0.10
C THR A 135 -2.81 33.51 1.29
N SER A 136 -3.54 32.39 1.21
CA SER A 136 -4.47 31.99 2.27
C SER A 136 -3.77 31.29 3.45
N LEU A 137 -4.00 31.78 4.67
CA LEU A 137 -3.44 31.20 5.90
C LEU A 137 -3.83 29.72 6.12
N PRO A 138 -5.08 29.29 5.85
CA PRO A 138 -5.46 27.88 6.05
C PRO A 138 -4.69 26.90 5.16
N VAL A 139 -4.36 27.30 3.93
CA VAL A 139 -3.59 26.44 3.00
C VAL A 139 -2.17 26.22 3.51
N TRP A 140 -1.51 27.29 3.99
CA TRP A 140 -0.18 27.16 4.60
C TRP A 140 -0.19 26.32 5.88
N ALA A 141 -1.23 26.46 6.72
CA ALA A 141 -1.38 25.62 7.91
C ALA A 141 -1.47 24.13 7.56
N ILE A 142 -2.24 23.78 6.51
CA ILE A 142 -2.36 22.40 6.02
C ILE A 142 -1.02 21.91 5.46
N ILE A 143 -0.31 22.71 4.67
CA ILE A 143 1.01 22.34 4.11
C ILE A 143 2.01 22.03 5.23
N ILE A 144 2.13 22.92 6.22
CA ILE A 144 3.07 22.74 7.33
C ILE A 144 2.69 21.50 8.17
N CYS A 145 1.39 21.29 8.41
CA CYS A 145 0.90 20.12 9.12
C CYS A 145 1.23 18.83 8.37
N ASP A 146 1.00 18.78 7.07
CA ASP A 146 1.28 17.61 6.23
C ASP A 146 2.79 17.33 6.09
N MET A 147 3.61 18.39 6.01
CA MET A 147 5.07 18.26 6.07
C MET A 147 5.52 17.66 7.40
N GLY A 148 4.97 18.15 8.52
CA GLY A 148 5.26 17.61 9.85
C GLY A 148 4.85 16.14 9.98
N ASN A 149 3.68 15.78 9.46
CA ASN A 149 3.20 14.41 9.43
C ASN A 149 4.11 13.49 8.59
N SER A 150 4.45 13.92 7.38
CA SER A 150 5.32 13.16 6.47
C SER A 150 6.73 12.96 7.05
N TRP A 151 7.29 14.01 7.66
CA TRP A 151 8.58 13.91 8.34
C TRP A 151 8.51 13.01 9.57
N GLY A 152 7.46 13.15 10.39
CA GLY A 152 7.26 12.32 11.59
C GLY A 152 7.16 10.83 11.27
N ILE A 153 6.38 10.46 10.25
CA ILE A 153 6.24 9.07 9.79
C ILE A 153 7.58 8.55 9.25
N SER A 154 8.29 9.35 8.46
CA SER A 154 9.58 8.96 7.89
C SER A 154 10.65 8.76 8.96
N LEU A 155 10.70 9.66 9.95
CA LEU A 155 11.61 9.57 11.10
C LEU A 155 11.28 8.35 11.96
N PHE A 156 10.01 8.12 12.26
CA PHE A 156 9.57 6.95 13.01
C PHE A 156 10.01 5.66 12.33
N ASN A 157 9.75 5.51 11.03
CA ASN A 157 10.17 4.32 10.27
C ASN A 157 11.69 4.16 10.19
N ALA A 158 12.44 5.25 10.07
CA ALA A 158 13.91 5.20 10.01
C ALA A 158 14.55 4.88 11.37
N GLN A 159 13.97 5.36 12.47
CA GLN A 159 14.51 5.16 13.81
C GLN A 159 14.00 3.88 14.48
N LEU A 160 12.90 3.30 13.99
CA LEU A 160 12.32 2.07 14.54
C LEU A 160 13.36 0.92 14.60
N PRO A 161 14.15 0.62 13.55
CA PRO A 161 15.18 -0.42 13.63
C PRO A 161 16.31 -0.07 14.61
N THR A 162 16.73 1.19 14.64
CA THR A 162 17.80 1.68 15.51
C THR A 162 17.40 1.62 16.99
N PHE A 163 16.15 1.98 17.29
CA PHE A 163 15.55 1.90 18.62
C PHE A 163 15.46 0.46 19.11
N MET A 164 14.95 -0.46 18.27
CA MET A 164 14.86 -1.89 18.58
C MET A 164 16.23 -2.51 18.88
N LYS A 165 17.27 -2.11 18.13
CA LYS A 165 18.64 -2.60 18.30
C LYS A 165 19.34 -2.04 19.54
N ASN A 166 19.27 -0.73 19.77
CA ASN A 166 20.14 -0.05 20.74
C ASN A 166 19.53 0.04 22.15
N ILE A 167 18.20 0.15 22.28
CA ILE A 167 17.53 0.37 23.58
C ILE A 167 16.86 -0.91 24.07
N LEU A 168 16.14 -1.61 23.18
CA LEU A 168 15.51 -2.89 23.52
C LEU A 168 16.50 -4.07 23.55
N GLY A 169 17.73 -3.89 23.05
CA GLY A 169 18.74 -4.94 23.00
C GLY A 169 18.40 -6.12 22.07
N PHE A 170 17.38 -5.97 21.21
CA PHE A 170 16.97 -7.01 20.26
C PHE A 170 17.99 -7.06 19.12
N ASN A 171 19.08 -7.78 19.35
CA ASN A 171 20.13 -7.97 18.37
C ASN A 171 19.64 -8.96 17.32
N ILE A 172 18.97 -8.46 16.27
CA ILE A 172 18.48 -9.25 15.12
C ILE A 172 19.57 -10.17 14.52
N THR A 173 20.85 -9.81 14.70
CA THR A 173 22.00 -10.65 14.32
C THR A 173 22.11 -11.92 15.16
N MET A 174 21.81 -11.87 16.46
CA MET A 174 21.79 -13.06 17.33
C MET A 174 20.58 -13.94 17.06
N THR A 175 19.39 -13.37 16.87
CA THR A 175 18.18 -14.17 16.58
C THR A 175 18.32 -14.93 15.27
N MET A 176 18.77 -14.27 14.19
CA MET A 176 19.04 -14.91 12.91
C MET A 176 20.15 -15.97 13.00
N LYS A 177 21.20 -15.73 13.80
CA LYS A 177 22.29 -16.69 13.98
C LYS A 177 21.86 -17.92 14.77
N ASN A 178 21.06 -17.73 15.82
CA ASN A 178 20.51 -18.83 16.62
C ASN A 178 19.51 -19.66 15.81
N GLU A 179 18.63 -19.03 15.04
CA GLU A 179 17.70 -19.74 14.16
C GLU A 179 18.43 -20.49 13.04
N LYS A 180 19.47 -19.90 12.45
CA LYS A 180 20.32 -20.58 11.46
C LYS A 180 21.08 -21.78 12.06
N ILE A 181 21.57 -21.65 13.29
CA ILE A 181 22.24 -22.74 14.02
C ILE A 181 21.23 -23.84 14.38
N GLU A 182 20.03 -23.50 14.86
CA GLU A 182 18.97 -24.47 15.12
C GLU A 182 18.53 -25.20 13.86
N PHE A 183 18.43 -24.51 12.73
CA PHE A 183 18.08 -25.11 11.44
C PHE A 183 19.18 -26.06 10.93
N GLU A 184 20.45 -25.70 11.08
CA GLU A 184 21.59 -26.58 10.78
C GLU A 184 21.63 -27.80 11.72
N PHE A 185 21.38 -27.62 13.02
CA PHE A 185 21.27 -28.74 13.97
C PHE A 185 20.08 -29.65 13.68
N SER A 186 18.96 -29.09 13.22
CA SER A 186 17.78 -29.84 12.80
C SER A 186 18.06 -30.65 11.53
N ARG A 187 18.68 -30.03 10.51
CA ARG A 187 19.16 -30.74 9.30
C ARG A 187 20.14 -31.85 9.64
N ALA A 188 21.11 -31.61 10.52
CA ALA A 188 22.08 -32.61 10.94
C ALA A 188 21.41 -33.80 11.65
N ARG A 189 20.43 -33.55 12.54
CA ARG A 189 19.65 -34.61 13.20
C ARG A 189 18.83 -35.44 12.22
N VAL A 190 18.16 -34.78 11.28
CA VAL A 190 17.36 -35.46 10.24
C VAL A 190 18.25 -36.31 9.35
N ASN A 191 19.38 -35.77 8.90
CA ASN A 191 20.31 -36.50 8.02
C ASN A 191 20.93 -37.72 8.73
N ARG A 192 21.19 -37.61 10.05
CA ARG A 192 21.66 -38.74 10.86
C ARG A 192 20.59 -39.82 11.04
N ARG A 193 19.32 -39.43 11.25
CA ARG A 193 18.19 -40.38 11.32
C ARG A 193 17.95 -41.09 9.99
N PHE A 194 18.07 -40.38 8.88
CA PHE A 194 17.91 -40.95 7.53
C PHE A 194 18.98 -42.02 7.24
N ARG A 195 20.25 -41.76 7.64
CA ARG A 195 21.35 -42.72 7.48
C ARG A 195 21.18 -43.99 8.30
N ILE A 196 20.71 -43.89 9.54
CA ILE A 196 20.47 -45.07 10.41
C ILE A 196 19.34 -45.92 9.83
N THR A 197 18.28 -45.30 9.33
CA THR A 197 17.13 -46.02 8.75
C THR A 197 17.51 -46.73 7.45
N LEU A 198 18.35 -46.11 6.60
CA LEU A 198 18.89 -46.75 5.40
C LEU A 198 19.79 -47.95 5.71
N ALA A 199 20.61 -47.86 6.76
CA ALA A 199 21.48 -48.97 7.17
C ALA A 199 20.69 -50.20 7.65
N LEU A 200 19.55 -49.99 8.32
CA LEU A 200 18.69 -51.08 8.82
C LEU A 200 17.81 -51.73 7.73
N VAL A 201 17.68 -51.10 6.56
CA VAL A 201 16.86 -51.62 5.43
C VAL A 201 17.71 -52.41 4.43
N GLN A 202 19.05 -52.36 4.54
CA GLN A 202 19.98 -53.09 3.67
C GLN A 202 20.57 -54.37 4.29
N GLU A 203 20.15 -54.76 5.49
CA GLU A 203 20.39 -56.08 6.11
C GLU A 203 19.13 -56.94 6.02
#